data_AF-A0AA43CKT8-F1
#
_entry.id   AF-A0AA43CKT8-F1
#
_cell.length_a   1.000
_cell.length_b   1.000
_cell.length_c   1.000
_cell.angle_alpha   90.00
_cell.angle_beta   90.00
_cell.angle_gamma   90.00
#
_symmetry.space_group_name_H-M   'P 1'
#
loop_
_entity.id
_entity.type
_entity.pdbx_description
1 polymer ?
#
loop_
_entity_poly.entity_id
_entity_poly.type
_entity_poly.pdbx_seq_one_letter_code
_entity_poly.pdbx_strand_id
1 'polypeptide(L)'
;MFEDRTDAGLQLAEALEAYKGKDVVVIAIPRGGLPLGAIVAKALNAPLDVALSKKIGHPYHKEYAIGAVSLENRVLSDTRGISKTYLE
;
A
#
# COMPACT_ATOMS: atom_id res chain seq x y z
N MET A 1 -4.13 -14.99 -16.94
CA MET A 1 -4.64 -15.19 -15.55
C MET A 1 -3.48 -15.76 -14.76
N PHE A 2 -3.22 -15.26 -13.54
CA PHE A 2 -2.08 -15.72 -12.76
C PHE A 2 -2.40 -17.05 -12.06
N GLU A 3 -1.41 -17.93 -11.95
CA GLU A 3 -1.53 -19.22 -11.26
C GLU A 3 -1.55 -19.03 -9.73
N ASP A 4 -0.62 -18.23 -9.22
CA ASP A 4 -0.53 -17.87 -7.81
C ASP A 4 0.10 -16.47 -7.62
N ARG A 5 0.41 -16.13 -6.37
CA ARG A 5 1.06 -14.85 -6.03
C ARG A 5 2.51 -14.76 -6.54
N THR A 6 3.18 -15.90 -6.68
CA THR A 6 4.55 -15.98 -7.18
C THR A 6 4.57 -15.68 -8.67
N ASP A 7 3.71 -16.35 -9.43
CA ASP A 7 3.53 -16.13 -10.87
C ASP A 7 3.15 -14.68 -11.18
N ALA A 8 2.18 -14.12 -10.44
CA ALA A 8 1.82 -12.71 -10.57
C ALA A 8 3.01 -11.76 -10.30
N GLY A 9 3.83 -12.07 -9.29
CA GLY A 9 5.01 -11.26 -8.95
C GLY A 9 6.12 -11.35 -10.01
N LEU A 10 6.33 -12.52 -10.61
CA LEU A 10 7.32 -12.73 -11.67
C LEU A 10 6.91 -12.00 -12.97
N GLN A 11 5.65 -12.14 -13.39
CA GLN A 11 5.14 -11.42 -14.55
C GLN A 11 5.17 -9.90 -14.34
N LEU A 12 4.89 -9.42 -13.12
CA LEU A 12 5.01 -8.01 -12.79
C LEU A 12 6.48 -7.53 -12.84
N ALA A 13 7.41 -8.33 -12.33
CA ALA A 13 8.84 -8.02 -12.39
C ALA A 13 9.35 -7.91 -13.84
N GLU A 14 8.93 -8.81 -14.72
CA GLU A 14 9.25 -8.77 -16.15
C GLU A 14 8.69 -7.49 -16.81
N ALA A 15 7.43 -7.16 -16.55
CA ALA A 15 6.81 -5.93 -17.06
C ALA A 15 7.51 -4.64 -16.57
N LEU A 16 8.24 -4.71 -15.45
CA LEU A 16 8.96 -3.59 -14.86
C LEU A 16 10.47 -3.62 -15.14
N GLU A 17 10.98 -4.50 -16.01
CA GLU A 17 12.42 -4.67 -16.26
C GLU A 17 13.14 -3.36 -16.64
N ALA A 18 12.43 -2.44 -17.31
CA ALA A 18 12.93 -1.11 -17.65
C ALA A 18 13.38 -0.26 -16.45
N TYR A 19 13.03 -0.64 -15.22
CA TYR A 19 13.46 0.03 -13.98
C TYR A 19 14.66 -0.63 -13.30
N LYS A 20 15.13 -1.78 -13.79
CA LYS A 20 16.25 -2.50 -13.20
C LYS A 20 17.52 -1.65 -13.20
N GLY A 21 18.15 -1.54 -12.03
CA GLY A 21 19.37 -0.74 -11.84
C GLY A 21 19.16 0.78 -11.87
N LYS A 22 17.91 1.26 -11.93
CA LYS A 22 17.58 2.68 -11.72
C LYS A 22 17.44 2.99 -10.24
N ASP A 23 17.45 4.28 -9.91
CA ASP A 23 17.17 4.78 -8.57
C ASP A 23 15.67 4.72 -8.28
N VAL A 24 15.21 3.54 -7.85
CA VAL A 24 13.80 3.25 -7.55
C VAL A 24 13.67 2.50 -6.23
N VAL A 25 12.52 2.63 -5.58
CA VAL A 25 12.12 1.86 -4.40
C VAL A 25 10.82 1.13 -4.69
N VAL A 26 10.72 -0.11 -4.23
CA VAL A 26 9.45 -0.87 -4.25
C VAL A 26 8.76 -0.67 -2.91
N ILE A 27 7.56 -0.11 -2.93
CA ILE A 27 6.75 0.08 -1.72
C ILE A 27 5.55 -0.87 -1.77
N ALA A 28 5.51 -1.85 -0.87
CA ALA A 28 4.45 -2.84 -0.82
C ALA A 28 3.35 -2.45 0.18
N ILE A 29 2.08 -2.69 -0.18
CA ILE A 29 0.93 -2.55 0.73
C ILE A 29 0.58 -3.93 1.32
N PRO A 30 0.68 -4.12 2.64
CA PRO A 30 0.33 -5.38 3.28
C PRO A 30 -1.19 -5.70 3.23
N ARG A 31 -1.58 -6.96 3.33
CA ARG A 31 -0.74 -8.16 3.49
C ARG A 31 -0.38 -8.82 2.16
N GLY A 32 -1.30 -8.77 1.20
CA GLY A 32 -1.18 -9.50 -0.06
C GLY A 32 -0.13 -8.97 -1.02
N GLY A 33 0.17 -7.66 -0.96
CA GLY A 33 1.16 -7.04 -1.85
C GLY A 33 2.61 -7.28 -1.42
N LEU A 34 2.85 -7.68 -0.16
CA LEU A 34 4.21 -7.84 0.36
C LEU A 34 4.99 -9.00 -0.30
N PRO A 35 4.42 -10.21 -0.46
CA PRO A 35 5.10 -11.28 -1.19
C PRO A 35 5.43 -10.92 -2.64
N LEU A 36 4.54 -10.19 -3.33
CA LEU A 36 4.77 -9.74 -4.70
C LEU A 36 5.85 -8.66 -4.75
N GLY A 37 5.79 -7.68 -3.85
CA GLY A 37 6.79 -6.61 -3.74
C GLY A 37 8.20 -7.15 -3.50
N ALA A 38 8.34 -8.20 -2.70
CA ALA A 38 9.63 -8.87 -2.48
C ALA A 38 10.21 -9.49 -3.76
N ILE A 39 9.37 -10.11 -4.60
CA ILE A 39 9.79 -10.67 -5.90
C ILE A 39 10.26 -9.54 -6.83
N VAL A 40 9.46 -8.47 -6.93
CA VAL A 40 9.77 -7.32 -7.79
C VAL A 40 11.05 -6.61 -7.33
N ALA A 41 11.19 -6.31 -6.04
CA ALA A 41 12.37 -5.63 -5.50
C ALA A 41 13.65 -6.42 -5.79
N LYS A 42 13.61 -7.75 -5.60
CA LYS A 42 14.73 -8.63 -5.92
C LYS A 42 15.07 -8.62 -7.41
N ALA A 43 14.08 -8.66 -8.30
CA ALA A 43 14.29 -8.67 -9.75
C ALA A 43 14.88 -7.34 -10.28
N LEU A 44 14.42 -6.21 -9.71
CA LEU A 44 14.88 -4.87 -10.10
C LEU A 44 16.20 -4.45 -9.45
N ASN A 45 16.71 -5.22 -8.48
CA ASN A 45 17.81 -4.86 -7.60
C ASN A 45 17.56 -3.52 -6.88
N ALA A 46 16.35 -3.40 -6.31
CA ALA A 46 15.86 -2.20 -5.66
C ALA A 46 15.53 -2.47 -4.17
N PRO A 47 15.63 -1.46 -3.30
CA PRO A 47 15.13 -1.56 -1.93
C PRO A 47 13.61 -1.85 -1.89
N LEU A 48 13.20 -2.62 -0.89
CA LEU A 48 11.80 -2.88 -0.56
C LEU A 48 11.44 -2.17 0.75
N ASP A 49 10.34 -1.45 0.74
CA ASP A 49 9.71 -0.87 1.93
C ASP A 49 8.21 -1.16 1.98
N VAL A 50 7.56 -0.83 3.10
CA VAL A 50 6.19 -1.20 3.41
C VAL A 50 5.35 0.04 3.75
N ALA A 51 4.29 0.27 2.97
CA ALA A 51 3.31 1.31 3.26
C ALA A 51 2.26 0.81 4.27
N LEU A 52 2.52 1.05 5.56
CA LEU A 52 1.54 0.80 6.63
C LEU A 52 0.55 1.96 6.72
N SER A 53 -0.65 1.75 6.18
CA SER A 53 -1.75 2.71 6.28
C SER A 53 -3.10 2.02 6.52
N LYS A 54 -4.04 2.76 7.11
CA LYS A 54 -5.44 2.36 7.27
C LYS A 54 -6.37 3.51 6.89
N LYS A 55 -7.48 3.16 6.24
CA LYS A 55 -8.61 4.08 6.03
C LYS A 55 -9.25 4.41 7.38
N ILE A 56 -9.53 5.69 7.61
CA ILE A 56 -10.43 6.14 8.68
C ILE A 56 -11.83 6.20 8.07
N GLY A 57 -12.71 5.30 8.52
CA GLY A 57 -14.09 5.24 8.07
C GLY A 57 -14.96 6.27 8.77
N HIS A 58 -16.13 6.57 8.20
CA HIS A 58 -17.13 7.38 8.89
C HIS A 58 -17.86 6.55 9.96
N PRO A 59 -18.16 7.10 11.15
CA PRO A 59 -18.78 6.35 12.25
C PRO A 59 -20.13 5.73 11.87
N TYR A 60 -20.89 6.41 11.00
CA TYR A 60 -22.24 6.00 10.59
C TYR A 60 -22.33 5.51 9.13
N HIS A 61 -21.24 5.58 8.35
CA HIS A 61 -21.23 5.22 6.93
C HIS A 61 -19.96 4.42 6.57
N LYS A 62 -20.00 3.09 6.70
CA LYS A 62 -18.82 2.21 6.59
C LYS A 62 -18.03 2.34 5.29
N GLU A 63 -18.71 2.61 4.19
CA GLU A 63 -18.08 2.77 2.87
C GLU A 63 -17.42 4.16 2.72
N TYR A 64 -17.87 5.17 3.47
CA TYR A 64 -17.35 6.53 3.38
C TYR A 64 -16.04 6.68 4.16
N ALA A 65 -15.02 7.21 3.49
CA ALA A 65 -13.71 7.50 4.07
C ALA A 65 -13.65 8.96 4.53
N ILE A 66 -13.28 9.19 5.79
CA ILE A 66 -13.09 10.54 6.36
C ILE A 66 -11.61 10.89 6.53
N GLY A 67 -10.72 9.99 6.12
CA GLY A 67 -9.28 10.16 6.22
C GLY A 67 -8.51 8.87 6.09
N ALA A 68 -7.21 8.98 6.36
CA ALA A 68 -6.29 7.86 6.45
C ALA A 68 -5.25 8.13 7.54
N VAL A 69 -4.71 7.06 8.10
CA VAL A 69 -3.66 7.09 9.12
C VAL A 69 -2.52 6.16 8.71
N SER A 70 -1.30 6.60 8.94
CA SER A 70 -0.07 5.81 8.87
C SER A 70 0.58 5.75 10.25
N LEU A 71 1.77 5.16 10.34
CA LEU A 71 2.51 5.12 11.60
C LEU A 71 2.88 6.51 12.14
N GLU A 72 3.13 7.47 11.25
CA GLU A 72 3.63 8.79 11.64
C GLU A 72 2.61 9.91 11.46
N ASN A 73 1.66 9.74 10.53
CA ASN A 73 0.80 10.82 10.09
C ASN A 73 -0.67 10.40 10.05
N ARG A 74 -1.55 11.38 10.23
CA ARG A 74 -2.98 11.24 10.00
C ARG A 74 -3.46 12.39 9.11
N VAL A 75 -4.19 12.04 8.06
CA VAL A 75 -4.82 12.99 7.15
C VAL A 75 -6.33 12.84 7.30
N LEU A 76 -7.01 13.94 7.58
CA LEU A 76 -8.46 14.00 7.72
C LEU A 76 -9.04 14.84 6.58
N SER A 77 -10.17 14.40 6.04
CA SER A 77 -10.94 15.15 5.06
C SER A 77 -12.12 15.86 5.75
N ASP A 78 -13.35 15.45 5.45
CA ASP A 78 -14.55 16.03 6.06
C ASP A 78 -14.86 15.35 7.40
N THR A 79 -14.70 16.12 8.48
CA THR A 79 -14.98 15.68 9.86
C THR A 79 -16.16 16.39 10.49
N ARG A 80 -16.98 17.10 9.69
CA ARG A 80 -18.16 17.81 10.22
C ARG A 80 -19.14 16.83 10.86
N GLY A 81 -19.54 17.11 12.09
CA GLY A 81 -20.45 16.26 12.86
C GLY A 81 -19.80 15.00 13.45
N ILE A 82 -18.48 14.84 13.33
CA ILE A 82 -17.73 13.70 13.89
C ILE A 82 -17.10 14.13 15.22
N SER A 83 -17.30 13.33 16.27
CA SER A 83 -16.73 13.64 17.59
C SER A 83 -15.21 13.50 17.60
N LYS A 84 -14.52 14.35 18.37
CA LYS A 84 -13.07 14.25 18.55
C LYS A 84 -12.65 12.90 19.13
N THR A 85 -13.45 12.35 20.05
CA THR A 85 -13.25 11.03 20.67
C THR A 85 -13.30 9.88 19.67
N TYR A 86 -13.96 10.03 18.52
CA TYR A 86 -13.94 9.01 17.45
C TYR A 86 -12.64 9.04 16.63
N LEU A 87 -11.96 10.19 16.60
CA LEU A 87 -10.74 10.43 15.82
C LEU A 87 -9.45 10.23 16.63
N GLU A 88 -9.57 10.13 17.96
CA GLU A 88 -8.52 9.75 18.90
C GLU A 88 -8.35 8.22 18.94
#